data_AF-A0A0T5ZBW4-F1
#
_entry.id   AF-A0A0T5ZBW4-F1
#
_cell.length_a   1.000
_cell.length_b   1.000
_cell.length_c   1.000
_cell.angle_alpha   90.00
_cell.angle_beta   90.00
_cell.angle_gamma   90.00
#
_symmetry.space_group_name_H-M   'P 1'
#
loop_
_entity.id
_entity.type
_entity.pdbx_description
1 polymer ?
#
loop_
_entity_poly.entity_id
_entity_poly.type
_entity_poly.pdbx_seq_one_letter_code
_entity_poly.pdbx_strand_id
1 'polypeptide(L)'
;SLAYQGFGRGLDVALVRSVNDVATGGLLPDLTLLLDIDPAIGLERVQAAGRAGAAGGDRLEQETLAFHQRVRAGFLQLARESLKRFVVIDAQGDVERVHREVVRAVDGLLAGRKVTS
;
A
#
# COMPACT_ATOMS: atom_id res chain seq x y z
N SER A 1 -1.35 3.51 -9.84
CA SER A 1 -1.87 3.43 -8.45
C SER A 1 -1.81 4.81 -7.81
N LEU A 2 -2.85 5.14 -7.03
CA LEU A 2 -3.14 6.44 -6.43
C LEU A 2 -1.97 7.11 -5.72
N ALA A 3 -1.15 6.34 -5.00
CA ALA A 3 -0.04 6.88 -4.25
C ALA A 3 1.17 7.26 -5.12
N TYR A 4 1.34 6.61 -6.26
CA TYR A 4 2.44 6.89 -7.18
C TYR A 4 2.19 8.16 -8.00
N GLN A 5 0.94 8.43 -8.41
CA GLN A 5 0.59 9.70 -9.07
C GLN A 5 0.35 10.82 -8.03
N GLY A 6 -0.33 10.53 -6.91
CA GLY A 6 -0.60 11.45 -5.81
C GLY A 6 0.65 11.92 -5.06
N PHE A 7 1.23 11.03 -4.27
CA PHE A 7 2.30 11.39 -3.32
C PHE A 7 3.69 11.39 -3.95
N GLY A 8 3.90 10.56 -4.97
CA GLY A 8 5.15 10.52 -5.71
C GLY A 8 5.47 11.82 -6.47
N ARG A 9 4.45 12.43 -7.09
CA ARG A 9 4.56 13.63 -7.94
C ARG A 9 3.98 14.91 -7.33
N GLY A 10 3.55 14.88 -6.06
CA GLY A 10 3.08 16.08 -5.36
C GLY A 10 1.67 16.54 -5.73
N LEU A 11 0.81 15.65 -6.20
CA LEU A 11 -0.60 15.92 -6.44
C LEU A 11 -1.39 15.94 -5.13
N ASP A 12 -2.28 16.92 -4.99
CA ASP A 12 -3.13 17.15 -3.82
C ASP A 12 -3.95 15.90 -3.47
N VAL A 13 -3.89 15.48 -2.21
CA VAL A 13 -4.64 14.34 -1.64
C VAL A 13 -6.14 14.51 -1.87
N ALA A 14 -6.65 15.74 -1.85
CA ALA A 14 -8.06 16.04 -2.12
C ALA A 14 -8.42 15.78 -3.59
N LEU A 15 -7.58 16.21 -4.54
CA LEU A 15 -7.74 15.96 -5.96
C LEU A 15 -7.68 14.47 -6.30
N VAL A 16 -6.80 13.76 -5.61
CA VAL A 16 -6.62 12.32 -5.77
C VAL A 16 -7.85 11.55 -5.24
N ARG A 17 -8.40 11.95 -4.09
CA ARG A 17 -9.63 11.39 -3.53
C ARG A 17 -10.82 11.66 -4.45
N SER A 18 -10.96 12.89 -4.97
CA SER A 18 -12.08 13.23 -5.86
C SER A 18 -12.06 12.46 -7.18
N VAL A 19 -10.89 12.25 -7.78
CA VAL A 19 -10.77 11.42 -8.99
C VAL A 19 -11.13 9.96 -8.71
N ASN A 20 -10.72 9.44 -7.55
CA ASN A 20 -11.07 8.08 -7.15
C ASN A 20 -12.57 7.91 -6.91
N ASP A 21 -13.19 8.85 -6.19
CA ASP A 21 -14.63 8.83 -5.91
C ASP A 21 -15.44 8.87 -7.21
N VAL A 22 -15.02 9.68 -8.19
CA VAL A 22 -15.64 9.73 -9.53
C VAL A 22 -15.43 8.44 -10.31
N ALA A 23 -14.21 7.86 -10.28
CA ALA A 23 -13.88 6.67 -11.05
C ALA A 23 -14.52 5.39 -10.49
N THR A 24 -14.71 5.29 -9.17
CA THR A 24 -15.31 4.11 -8.52
C THR A 24 -16.78 4.27 -8.19
N GLY A 25 -17.39 5.43 -8.48
CA GLY A 25 -18.75 5.76 -8.06
C GLY A 25 -18.90 5.78 -6.53
N GLY A 26 -17.83 6.13 -5.81
CA GLY A 26 -17.78 6.12 -4.35
C GLY A 26 -17.60 4.73 -3.72
N LEU A 27 -17.37 3.67 -4.50
CA LEU A 27 -17.05 2.36 -3.96
C LEU A 27 -15.68 2.39 -3.29
N LEU A 28 -15.65 1.99 -2.01
CA LEU A 28 -14.44 1.87 -1.21
C LEU A 28 -14.17 0.41 -0.86
N PRO A 29 -12.90 -0.01 -0.75
CA PRO A 29 -12.57 -1.33 -0.24
C PRO A 29 -13.03 -1.48 1.21
N ASP A 30 -13.61 -2.64 1.53
CA ASP A 30 -13.95 -2.98 2.91
C ASP A 30 -12.70 -3.22 3.79
N LEU A 31 -11.58 -3.57 3.17
CA LEU A 31 -10.29 -3.75 3.82
C LEU A 31 -9.17 -3.33 2.85
N THR A 32 -8.19 -2.59 3.38
CA THR A 32 -6.95 -2.21 2.70
C THR A 32 -5.78 -2.62 3.60
N LEU A 33 -4.96 -3.53 3.12
CA LEU A 33 -3.74 -3.93 3.81
C LEU A 33 -2.58 -3.07 3.31
N LEU A 34 -1.98 -2.28 4.21
CA LEU A 34 -0.78 -1.50 3.92
C LEU A 34 0.43 -2.24 4.48
N LEU A 35 1.23 -2.84 3.59
CA LEU A 35 2.52 -3.43 3.95
C LEU A 35 3.56 -2.31 4.06
N ASP A 36 3.81 -1.83 5.28
CA ASP A 36 4.74 -0.73 5.54
C ASP A 36 6.17 -1.27 5.63
N ILE A 37 7.03 -0.80 4.73
CA ILE A 37 8.45 -1.15 4.70
C ILE A 37 9.26 0.13 4.49
N ASP A 38 10.47 0.17 5.06
CA ASP A 38 11.40 1.24 4.70
C ASP A 38 11.75 1.15 3.21
N PRO A 39 11.60 2.24 2.44
CA PRO A 39 11.91 2.22 1.02
C PRO A 39 13.31 1.74 0.65
N ALA A 40 14.32 2.04 1.48
CA ALA A 40 15.69 1.58 1.22
C ALA A 40 15.78 0.04 1.32
N ILE A 41 15.20 -0.54 2.37
CA ILE A 41 15.13 -1.99 2.57
C ILE A 41 14.30 -2.65 1.45
N GLY A 42 13.19 -2.02 1.06
CA GLY A 42 12.35 -2.51 -0.04
C GLY A 42 13.09 -2.58 -1.37
N LEU A 43 13.85 -1.54 -1.71
CA LEU A 43 14.67 -1.50 -2.92
C LEU A 43 15.78 -2.56 -2.88
N GLU A 44 16.46 -2.72 -1.74
CA GLU A 44 17.47 -3.78 -1.56
C GLU A 44 16.88 -5.18 -1.81
N ARG A 45 15.67 -5.46 -1.31
CA ARG A 45 14.98 -6.74 -1.54
C ARG A 45 14.65 -6.97 -3.02
N VAL A 46 14.22 -5.93 -3.74
CA VAL A 46 13.93 -6.03 -5.19
C VAL A 46 15.21 -6.33 -5.99
N GLN A 47 16.32 -5.66 -5.62
CA GLN A 47 17.64 -5.91 -6.21
C GLN A 47 18.12 -7.34 -5.94
N ALA A 48 18.06 -7.78 -4.67
CA ALA A 48 18.47 -9.13 -4.27
C ALA A 48 17.64 -10.24 -4.93
N ALA A 49 16.36 -9.99 -5.19
CA ALA A 49 15.47 -10.92 -5.89
C ALA A 49 15.75 -11.03 -7.40
N GLY A 50 16.75 -10.32 -7.95
CA GLY A 50 17.06 -10.30 -9.39
C GLY A 50 15.99 -9.62 -10.24
N ARG A 51 15.02 -8.96 -9.61
CA ARG A 51 13.89 -8.29 -10.29
C ARG A 51 14.26 -6.94 -10.87
N ALA A 52 15.37 -6.37 -10.41
CA ALA A 52 15.89 -5.10 -10.91
C ALA A 52 16.43 -5.14 -12.36
N GLY A 53 16.58 -6.31 -12.97
CA GLY A 53 17.21 -6.47 -14.30
C GLY A 53 16.51 -7.41 -15.29
N ALA A 54 15.46 -8.13 -14.90
CA ALA A 54 14.73 -9.02 -15.81
C ALA A 54 13.70 -8.22 -16.62
N ALA A 55 14.12 -7.67 -17.77
CA ALA A 55 13.28 -7.02 -18.77
C ALA A 55 12.30 -5.97 -18.19
N GLY A 56 12.84 -4.85 -17.71
CA GLY A 56 12.08 -3.65 -17.37
C GLY A 56 11.57 -3.66 -15.93
N GLY A 57 12.45 -3.31 -14.98
CA GLY A 57 11.98 -2.75 -13.73
C GLY A 57 11.00 -1.61 -14.07
N ASP A 58 9.78 -1.71 -13.57
CA ASP A 58 8.69 -0.81 -13.93
C ASP A 58 9.18 0.63 -13.74
N ARG A 59 8.69 1.62 -14.51
CA ARG A 59 9.20 3.02 -14.45
C ARG A 59 9.27 3.58 -13.01
N LEU A 60 8.48 2.99 -12.11
CA LEU A 60 8.39 3.26 -10.69
C LEU A 60 9.57 2.73 -9.85
N GLU A 61 10.19 1.61 -10.23
CA GLU A 61 11.37 1.05 -9.54
C GLU A 61 12.65 1.83 -9.85
N GLN A 62 12.60 2.68 -10.88
CA GLN A 62 13.69 3.59 -11.27
C GLN A 62 13.55 4.98 -10.61
N GLU A 63 12.50 5.22 -9.83
CA GLU A 63 12.28 6.48 -9.13
C GLU A 63 13.24 6.63 -7.94
N THR A 64 13.47 7.87 -7.52
CA THR A 64 14.43 8.16 -6.44
C THR A 64 13.97 7.64 -5.07
N LEU A 65 14.91 7.35 -4.15
CA LEU A 65 14.58 7.01 -2.76
C LEU A 65 13.64 8.05 -2.12
N ALA A 66 13.88 9.34 -2.39
CA ALA A 66 13.04 10.44 -1.89
C ALA A 66 11.59 10.37 -2.42
N PHE A 67 11.38 9.89 -3.64
CA PHE A 67 10.05 9.64 -4.19
C PHE A 67 9.34 8.55 -3.38
N HIS A 68 9.99 7.41 -3.15
CA HIS A 68 9.38 6.32 -2.39
C HIS A 68 9.10 6.69 -0.93
N GLN A 69 9.94 7.53 -0.31
CA GLN A 69 9.68 8.08 1.02
C GLN A 69 8.39 8.93 1.06
N ARG A 70 8.17 9.80 0.06
CA ARG A 70 6.92 10.56 -0.04
C ARG A 70 5.70 9.65 -0.23
N VAL A 71 5.83 8.63 -1.07
CA VAL A 71 4.78 7.63 -1.30
C VAL A 71 4.41 6.91 0.00
N ARG A 72 5.40 6.44 0.77
CA ARG A 72 5.20 5.82 2.09
C ARG A 72 4.46 6.76 3.05
N ALA A 73 4.94 8.00 3.17
CA ALA A 73 4.34 8.99 4.07
C ALA A 73 2.85 9.22 3.73
N GLY A 74 2.52 9.30 2.44
CA GLY A 74 1.15 9.46 1.98
C GLY A 74 0.23 8.29 2.32
N PHE A 75 0.70 7.06 2.14
CA PHE A 75 -0.06 5.87 2.54
C PHE A 75 -0.29 5.81 4.05
N LEU A 76 0.72 6.14 4.85
CA LEU A 76 0.59 6.19 6.30
C LEU A 76 -0.40 7.28 6.75
N GLN A 77 -0.42 8.43 6.07
CA GLN A 77 -1.44 9.45 6.32
C GLN A 77 -2.84 8.95 6.01
N LEU A 78 -3.05 8.33 4.84
CA LEU A 78 -4.35 7.75 4.47
C LEU A 78 -4.83 6.69 5.46
N ALA A 79 -3.91 5.86 5.96
CA ALA A 79 -4.22 4.85 6.97
C ALA A 79 -4.71 5.51 8.28
N ARG A 80 -4.06 6.59 8.73
CA ARG A 80 -4.47 7.36 9.92
C ARG A 80 -5.84 8.02 9.75
N GLU A 81 -6.16 8.51 8.56
CA GLU A 81 -7.46 9.14 8.26
C GLU A 81 -8.60 8.13 8.06
N SER A 82 -8.31 6.84 7.92
CA SER A 82 -9.28 5.80 7.56
C SER A 82 -9.09 4.51 8.36
N LEU A 83 -8.92 4.65 9.69
CA LEU A 83 -8.63 3.56 10.63
C LEU A 83 -9.60 2.37 10.58
N LYS A 84 -10.85 2.59 10.13
CA LYS A 84 -11.86 1.52 10.05
C LYS A 84 -11.60 0.51 8.91
N ARG A 85 -10.87 0.90 7.86
CA ARG A 85 -10.65 0.06 6.67
C ARG A 85 -9.18 -0.23 6.38
N PHE A 86 -8.24 0.47 7.00
CA PHE A 86 -6.82 0.20 6.84
C PHE A 86 -6.29 -0.67 7.97
N VAL A 87 -5.52 -1.70 7.59
CA VAL A 87 -4.65 -2.44 8.50
C VAL A 87 -3.22 -2.24 8.03
N VAL A 88 -2.41 -1.58 8.86
CA VAL A 88 -0.98 -1.39 8.61
C VAL A 88 -0.23 -2.58 9.18
N ILE A 89 0.55 -3.24 8.33
CA ILE A 89 1.34 -4.43 8.65
C ILE A 89 2.81 -4.05 8.50
N ASP A 90 3.60 -4.31 9.54
CA ASP A 90 5.04 -4.09 9.48
C ASP A 90 5.68 -5.16 8.57
N ALA A 91 6.19 -4.71 7.43
CA ALA A 91 6.82 -5.54 6.42
C ALA A 91 8.36 -5.49 6.45
N GLN A 92 8.96 -4.86 7.47
CA GLN A 92 10.42 -4.90 7.68
C GLN A 92 10.92 -6.28 8.09
N GLY A 93 10.05 -7.08 8.74
CA GLY A 93 10.37 -8.43 9.18
C GLY A 93 10.41 -9.47 8.06
N ASP A 94 10.39 -10.72 8.51
CA ASP A 94 10.39 -11.94 7.71
C ASP A 94 9.05 -12.19 6.98
N VAL A 95 9.09 -12.85 5.82
CA VAL A 95 7.92 -13.00 4.93
C VAL A 95 6.83 -13.86 5.57
N GLU A 96 7.19 -14.89 6.33
CA GLU A 96 6.25 -15.75 7.05
C GLU A 96 5.51 -14.97 8.13
N ARG A 97 6.19 -14.02 8.79
CA ARG A 97 5.54 -13.12 9.75
C ARG A 97 4.51 -12.23 9.05
N VAL A 98 4.93 -11.56 7.98
CA VAL A 98 4.03 -10.68 7.19
C VAL A 98 2.81 -11.46 6.70
N HIS A 99 3.04 -12.67 6.19
CA HIS A 99 1.97 -13.55 5.72
C HIS A 99 0.96 -13.87 6.83
N ARG A 100 1.42 -14.24 8.04
CA ARG A 100 0.52 -14.51 9.18
C ARG A 100 -0.32 -13.29 9.56
N GLU A 101 0.27 -12.09 9.54
CA GLU A 101 -0.44 -10.85 9.84
C GLU A 101 -1.50 -10.53 8.77
N VAL A 102 -1.18 -10.75 7.49
CA VAL A 102 -2.11 -10.62 6.36
C VAL A 102 -3.30 -11.58 6.52
N VAL A 103 -3.03 -12.88 6.75
CA VAL A 103 -4.07 -13.90 6.92
C VAL A 103 -4.99 -13.53 8.08
N ARG A 104 -4.42 -13.15 9.23
CA ARG A 104 -5.19 -12.72 10.40
C ARG A 104 -6.13 -11.55 10.10
N ALA A 105 -5.67 -10.55 9.35
CA ALA A 105 -6.48 -9.39 9.00
C ALA A 105 -7.65 -9.78 8.08
N VAL A 106 -7.40 -10.65 7.09
CA VAL A 106 -8.43 -11.16 6.18
C VAL A 106 -9.45 -12.04 6.92
N ASP A 107 -9.00 -12.95 7.77
CA ASP A 107 -9.88 -13.81 8.58
C ASP A 107 -10.78 -12.98 9.50
N GLY A 108 -10.25 -11.91 10.10
CA GLY A 108 -11.04 -10.97 10.90
C GLY A 108 -12.18 -10.33 10.11
N LEU A 109 -11.92 -9.91 8.87
CA LEU A 109 -12.94 -9.36 7.97
C LEU A 109 -14.00 -10.42 7.64
N LEU A 110 -13.59 -11.64 7.29
CA LEU A 110 -14.49 -12.71 6.87
C LEU A 110 -15.35 -13.23 8.02
N ALA A 111 -14.79 -13.34 9.23
CA ALA A 111 -15.53 -13.73 10.43
C ALA A 111 -16.61 -12.69 10.78
N GLY A 112 -16.29 -11.39 10.67
CA GLY A 112 -17.25 -10.30 10.88
C GLY A 112 -18.40 -10.26 9.86
N ARG A 113 -18.23 -10.91 8.69
CA ARG A 113 -19.28 -11.02 7.66
C ARG A 113 -20.21 -12.22 7.82
N LYS A 114 -19.87 -13.22 8.66
CA LYS A 114 -20.66 -14.46 8.83
C LYS A 114 -21.93 -14.31 9.68
N VAL A 115 -22.50 -13.11 9.82
CA VAL A 115 -23.77 -12.90 10.57
C VAL A 115 -24.82 -12.29 9.65
N THR A 116 -25.37 -13.09 8.74
CA THR A 116 -26.79 -13.06 8.36
C THR A 116 -27.09 -14.30 7.50
N SER A 117 -27.56 -15.37 8.12
CA SER A 117 -28.41 -16.37 7.48
C SER A 117 -29.35 -16.97 8.52
#